data_AF-A0A2N9NNT6-F1
#
_entry.id   AF-A0A2N9NNT6-F1
#
_cell.length_a   1.000
_cell.length_b   1.000
_cell.length_c   1.000
_cell.angle_alpha   90.00
_cell.angle_beta   90.00
_cell.angle_gamma   90.00
#
_symmetry.space_group_name_H-M   'P 1'
#
loop_
_entity.id
_entity.type
_entity.pdbx_description
1 polymer ?
#
loop_
_entity_poly.entity_id
_entity_poly.type
_entity_poly.pdbx_seq_one_letter_code
_entity_poly.pdbx_strand_id
1 'polypeptide(L)'
;MKRAFCNGILSAAVVAACACARGQSNVYSLAIYSAGNSWADLCSLSVPFPPYQYKLTERSWYEDANGLTIMDLGRRNERAGFLRRLLEVQCGSNSFSIPLGPGGPKRAKEDVGPAGTAGSGDLAVLVTDCVTNRGGHAMATKTLAVSLAWVFYSRESADVIVVAGDQFAGVQRLLEQTCGAADSTIRSASSVGNGRSITYGPQQIGVMLNLTADSWETIVTVVGKRKP
;
A
#
# COMPACT_ATOMS: atom_id res chain seq x y z
N MET A 1 31.25 -9.58 8.51
CA MET A 1 30.95 -10.78 7.69
C MET A 1 29.59 -11.47 7.95
N LYS A 2 28.75 -11.03 8.92
CA LYS A 2 27.43 -11.66 9.17
C LYS A 2 26.26 -11.14 8.28
N ARG A 3 26.39 -9.96 7.66
CA ARG A 3 25.34 -9.36 6.82
C ARG A 3 25.17 -10.00 5.44
N ALA A 4 26.22 -10.61 4.89
CA ALA A 4 26.17 -11.25 3.56
C ALA A 4 25.42 -12.60 3.58
N PHE A 5 25.47 -13.33 4.69
CA PHE A 5 24.79 -14.61 4.84
C PHE A 5 23.26 -14.47 4.92
N CYS A 6 22.74 -13.42 5.56
CA CYS A 6 21.29 -13.21 5.65
C CYS A 6 20.65 -12.87 4.30
N ASN A 7 21.33 -12.09 3.45
CA ASN A 7 20.86 -11.78 2.10
C ASN A 7 20.86 -13.03 1.21
N GLY A 8 21.89 -13.87 1.30
CA GLY A 8 21.97 -15.11 0.53
C GLY A 8 20.86 -16.12 0.87
N ILE A 9 20.49 -16.23 2.16
CA ILE A 9 19.44 -17.16 2.62
C ILE A 9 18.05 -16.66 2.20
N LEU A 10 17.79 -15.35 2.29
CA LEU A 10 16.53 -14.76 1.80
C LEU A 10 16.38 -14.90 0.28
N SER A 11 17.45 -14.66 -0.48
CA SER A 11 17.45 -14.86 -1.94
C SER A 11 17.27 -16.34 -2.31
N ALA A 12 17.92 -17.26 -1.60
CA ALA A 12 17.78 -18.70 -1.85
C ALA A 12 16.38 -19.23 -1.48
N ALA A 13 15.75 -18.73 -0.42
CA ALA A 13 14.39 -19.11 -0.03
C ALA A 13 13.35 -18.64 -1.06
N VAL A 14 13.51 -17.43 -1.61
CA VAL A 14 12.64 -16.91 -2.68
C VAL A 14 12.79 -17.74 -3.96
N VAL A 15 14.02 -18.10 -4.34
CA VAL A 15 14.28 -18.92 -5.54
C VAL A 15 13.79 -20.36 -5.36
N ALA A 16 13.98 -20.96 -4.18
CA ALA A 16 13.51 -22.32 -3.89
C ALA A 16 11.98 -22.40 -3.83
N ALA A 17 11.30 -21.40 -3.25
CA ALA A 17 9.84 -21.31 -3.26
C ALA A 17 9.30 -21.15 -4.70
N CYS A 18 9.98 -20.38 -5.56
CA CYS A 18 9.63 -20.23 -6.97
C CYS A 18 9.86 -21.50 -7.80
N ALA A 19 10.89 -22.31 -7.49
CA ALA A 19 11.17 -23.54 -8.23
C ALA A 19 10.17 -24.67 -7.89
N CYS A 20 9.72 -24.76 -6.64
CA CYS A 20 8.75 -25.76 -6.19
C CYS A 20 7.30 -25.41 -6.59
N ALA A 21 7.00 -24.16 -6.91
CA ALA A 21 5.67 -23.71 -7.34
C ALA A 21 5.33 -24.07 -8.80
N ARG A 22 6.25 -24.65 -9.58
CA ARG A 22 5.98 -25.05 -10.98
C ARG A 22 5.03 -26.25 -11.13
N GLY A 23 4.64 -26.91 -10.03
CA GLY A 23 3.78 -28.10 -10.04
C GLY A 23 2.42 -27.96 -9.37
N GLN A 24 2.07 -26.81 -8.78
CA GLN A 24 0.76 -26.61 -8.15
C GLN A 24 0.20 -25.24 -8.54
N SER A 25 -0.76 -25.26 -9.47
CA SER A 25 -1.42 -24.08 -10.05
C SER A 25 -2.37 -23.32 -9.11
N ASN A 26 -2.27 -23.49 -7.78
CA ASN A 26 -3.20 -22.90 -6.81
C ASN A 26 -2.49 -22.35 -5.56
N VAL A 27 -1.40 -21.60 -5.72
CA VAL A 27 -0.81 -20.78 -4.63
C VAL A 27 -1.23 -19.33 -4.87
N TYR A 28 -2.21 -18.85 -4.09
CA TYR A 28 -2.85 -17.53 -4.29
C TYR A 28 -2.30 -16.40 -3.40
N SER A 29 -1.33 -16.70 -2.52
CA SER A 29 -0.60 -15.69 -1.75
C SER A 29 0.74 -16.24 -1.21
N LEU A 30 1.76 -15.40 -1.18
CA LEU A 30 3.04 -15.65 -0.50
C LEU A 30 3.28 -14.52 0.50
N ALA A 31 3.07 -14.79 1.78
CA ALA A 31 3.52 -13.90 2.86
C ALA A 31 4.87 -14.40 3.38
N ILE A 32 5.84 -13.49 3.49
CA ILE A 32 7.12 -13.80 4.14
C ILE A 32 6.94 -13.56 5.63
N TYR A 33 7.37 -14.51 6.45
CA TYR A 33 7.38 -14.37 7.90
C TYR A 33 8.82 -14.33 8.40
N SER A 34 9.16 -13.28 9.13
CA SER A 34 10.50 -13.10 9.72
C SER A 34 10.39 -12.28 10.99
N ALA A 35 10.98 -12.79 12.08
CA ALA A 35 11.03 -12.13 13.38
C ALA A 35 9.65 -11.60 13.86
N GLY A 36 8.57 -12.38 13.68
CA GLY A 36 7.22 -11.99 14.12
C GLY A 36 6.49 -10.98 13.22
N ASN A 37 7.06 -10.64 12.06
CA ASN A 37 6.44 -9.76 11.08
C ASN A 37 5.99 -10.56 9.85
N SER A 38 4.88 -10.13 9.26
CA SER A 38 4.35 -10.58 7.97
C SER A 38 4.46 -9.45 6.97
N TRP A 39 4.88 -9.76 5.74
CA TRP A 39 4.91 -8.81 4.62
C TRP A 39 4.08 -9.36 3.45
N ALA A 40 3.21 -8.51 2.90
CA ALA A 40 2.42 -8.76 1.72
C ALA A 40 2.65 -7.65 0.68
N ASP A 41 3.18 -8.01 -0.47
CA ASP A 41 3.37 -7.07 -1.59
C ASP A 41 2.02 -6.81 -2.28
N LEU A 42 1.46 -5.61 -2.07
CA LEU A 42 0.17 -5.20 -2.64
C LEU A 42 0.31 -4.80 -4.11
N CYS A 43 1.39 -4.12 -4.45
CA CYS A 43 1.66 -3.66 -5.81
C CYS A 43 3.15 -3.44 -6.01
N SER A 44 3.66 -3.83 -7.19
CA SER A 44 5.01 -3.46 -7.63
C SER A 44 5.00 -3.25 -9.13
N LEU A 45 5.29 -2.04 -9.58
CA LEU A 45 5.22 -1.66 -10.98
C LEU A 45 6.30 -0.65 -11.36
N SER A 46 6.65 -0.67 -12.65
CA SER A 46 7.49 0.36 -13.25
C SER A 46 6.59 1.35 -13.98
N VAL A 47 6.75 2.64 -13.68
CA VAL A 47 6.05 3.73 -14.37
C VAL A 47 6.96 4.38 -15.42
N PRO A 48 6.44 4.87 -16.56
CA PRO A 48 7.26 5.47 -17.63
C PRO A 48 7.79 6.88 -17.30
N PHE A 49 7.49 7.40 -16.11
CA PHE A 49 7.89 8.73 -15.63
C PHE A 49 8.54 8.63 -14.25
N PRO A 50 9.35 9.61 -13.82
CA PRO A 50 9.90 9.63 -12.45
C PRO A 50 8.79 9.52 -11.40
N PRO A 51 8.92 8.64 -10.39
CA PRO A 51 10.15 8.02 -9.90
C PRO A 51 10.52 6.66 -10.53
N TYR A 52 9.89 6.27 -11.64
CA TYR A 52 10.10 5.04 -12.44
C TYR A 52 9.75 3.73 -11.74
N GLN A 53 9.92 3.63 -10.43
CA GLN A 53 9.61 2.45 -9.65
C GLN A 53 8.65 2.81 -8.54
N TYR A 54 7.57 2.03 -8.44
CA TYR A 54 6.60 2.13 -7.37
C TYR A 54 6.38 0.74 -6.77
N LYS A 55 6.51 0.65 -5.45
CA LYS A 55 6.19 -0.56 -4.69
C LYS A 55 5.39 -0.19 -3.44
N LEU A 56 4.35 -0.97 -3.17
CA LEU A 56 3.50 -0.86 -2.00
C LEU A 56 3.47 -2.21 -1.29
N THR A 57 3.88 -2.24 -0.04
CA THR A 57 3.93 -3.45 0.80
C THR A 57 3.14 -3.21 2.07
N GLU A 58 2.20 -4.09 2.39
CA GLU A 58 1.56 -4.17 3.69
C GLU A 58 2.47 -4.98 4.63
N ARG A 59 2.77 -4.42 5.80
CA ARG A 59 3.51 -5.11 6.85
C ARG A 59 2.64 -5.19 8.10
N SER A 60 2.53 -6.37 8.69
CA SER A 60 1.76 -6.60 9.91
C SER A 60 2.55 -7.38 10.96
N TRP A 61 2.31 -7.09 12.23
CA TRP A 61 2.92 -7.78 13.37
C TRP A 61 2.03 -7.65 14.59
N TYR A 62 2.16 -8.54 15.56
CA TYR A 62 1.48 -8.42 16.84
C TYR A 62 2.41 -7.74 17.86
N GLU A 63 1.88 -6.83 18.67
CA GLU A 63 2.57 -6.22 19.81
C GLU A 63 1.93 -6.64 21.12
N ASP A 64 2.73 -6.76 22.17
CA ASP A 64 2.20 -6.89 23.53
C ASP A 64 1.77 -5.52 24.11
N ALA A 65 1.29 -5.51 25.36
CA ALA A 65 0.89 -4.28 26.04
C ALA A 65 2.05 -3.29 26.29
N ASN A 66 3.30 -3.76 26.18
CA ASN A 66 4.50 -2.95 26.33
C ASN A 66 5.03 -2.42 24.98
N GLY A 67 4.40 -2.78 23.86
CA GLY A 67 4.82 -2.38 22.52
C GLY A 67 5.91 -3.27 21.92
N LEU A 68 6.18 -4.44 22.50
CA LEU A 68 7.19 -5.36 21.98
C LEU A 68 6.58 -6.29 20.93
N THR A 69 7.28 -6.47 19.80
CA THR A 69 6.87 -7.41 18.75
C THR A 69 6.82 -8.84 19.31
N ILE A 70 5.65 -9.45 19.22
CA ILE A 70 5.44 -10.84 19.57
C ILE A 70 5.95 -11.71 18.42
N MET A 71 7.06 -12.41 18.65
CA MET A 71 7.55 -13.44 17.74
C MET A 71 6.82 -14.75 18.04
N ASP A 72 5.87 -15.13 17.17
CA ASP A 72 5.16 -16.40 17.32
C ASP A 72 5.95 -17.55 16.68
N LEU A 73 6.49 -18.45 17.51
CA LEU A 73 7.14 -19.70 17.11
C LEU A 73 6.15 -20.88 17.23
N GLY A 74 4.91 -20.72 16.75
CA GLY A 74 3.99 -21.83 16.51
C GLY A 74 2.85 -22.04 17.52
N ARG A 75 2.33 -21.01 18.18
CA ARG A 75 1.07 -21.11 18.97
C ARG A 75 0.08 -20.01 18.61
N ARG A 76 -0.79 -20.37 17.66
CA ARG A 76 -1.70 -19.48 16.92
C ARG A 76 -2.81 -18.78 17.73
N ASN A 77 -3.07 -19.13 18.99
CA ASN A 77 -4.41 -18.86 19.58
C ASN A 77 -4.45 -18.20 20.97
N GLU A 78 -3.35 -17.73 21.58
CA GLU A 78 -3.38 -17.39 23.02
C GLU A 78 -2.90 -15.99 23.45
N ARG A 79 -2.59 -15.04 22.56
CA ARG A 79 -2.03 -13.75 23.04
C ARG A 79 -2.98 -12.57 22.86
N ALA A 80 -3.25 -11.90 23.97
CA ALA A 80 -3.86 -10.57 24.12
C ALA A 80 -3.00 -9.45 23.50
N GLY A 81 -2.39 -9.72 22.34
CA GLY A 81 -1.57 -8.78 21.60
C GLY A 81 -2.41 -7.91 20.68
N PHE A 82 -1.92 -6.71 20.41
CA PHE A 82 -2.51 -5.76 19.49
C PHE A 82 -1.94 -5.99 18.10
N LEU A 83 -2.80 -6.24 17.11
CA LEU A 83 -2.36 -6.31 15.72
C LEU A 83 -1.98 -4.91 15.24
N ARG A 84 -0.75 -4.77 14.75
CA ARG A 84 -0.24 -3.59 14.07
C ARG A 84 -0.14 -3.84 12.59
N ARG A 85 -0.38 -2.77 11.83
CA ARG A 85 -0.26 -2.75 10.39
C ARG A 85 0.34 -1.43 9.93
N LEU A 86 1.17 -1.49 8.90
CA LEU A 86 1.68 -0.33 8.19
C LEU A 86 1.74 -0.61 6.69
N LEU A 87 1.69 0.45 5.89
CA LEU A 87 2.07 0.43 4.49
C LEU A 87 3.47 0.99 4.34
N GLU A 88 4.35 0.22 3.70
CA GLU A 88 5.62 0.68 3.17
C GLU A 88 5.39 1.13 1.72
N VAL A 89 5.57 2.42 1.48
CA VAL A 89 5.48 3.04 0.16
C VAL A 89 6.88 3.32 -0.33
N GLN A 90 7.25 2.75 -1.48
CA GLN A 90 8.54 2.97 -2.14
C GLN A 90 8.31 3.60 -3.50
N CYS A 91 8.90 4.77 -3.71
CA CYS A 91 8.80 5.61 -4.90
C CYS A 91 10.22 5.98 -5.36
N GLY A 92 10.82 5.14 -6.21
CA GLY A 92 12.23 5.28 -6.60
C GLY A 92 13.15 5.15 -5.39
N SER A 93 13.95 6.19 -5.10
CA SER A 93 14.84 6.25 -3.93
C SER A 93 14.13 6.62 -2.63
N ASN A 94 12.88 7.10 -2.71
CA ASN A 94 12.13 7.59 -1.55
C ASN A 94 11.28 6.46 -0.98
N SER A 95 11.39 6.23 0.32
CA SER A 95 10.52 5.29 1.03
C SER A 95 9.95 5.92 2.29
N PHE A 96 8.70 5.65 2.58
CA PHE A 96 8.06 6.08 3.82
C PHE A 96 6.99 5.09 4.27
N SER A 97 6.66 5.15 5.56
CA SER A 97 5.69 4.25 6.17
C SER A 97 4.43 5.00 6.59
N ILE A 98 3.28 4.35 6.43
CA ILE A 98 1.96 4.86 6.82
C ILE A 98 1.33 3.86 7.81
N PRO A 99 0.95 4.27 9.02
CA PRO A 99 0.17 3.39 9.90
C PRO A 99 -1.20 3.06 9.31
N LEU A 100 -1.62 1.80 9.46
CA LEU A 100 -2.96 1.31 9.13
C LEU A 100 -3.72 0.90 10.38
N GLY A 101 -5.05 1.07 10.36
CA GLY A 101 -5.92 0.74 11.49
C GLY A 101 -5.76 1.63 12.73
N PRO A 102 -6.50 1.32 13.82
CA PRO A 102 -6.45 2.11 15.05
C PRO A 102 -5.07 2.03 15.69
N GLY A 103 -4.47 3.19 15.96
CA GLY A 103 -3.19 3.27 16.65
C GLY A 103 -3.26 2.52 17.99
N GLY A 104 -2.46 1.47 18.14
CA GLY A 104 -2.31 0.72 19.38
C GLY A 104 -1.69 1.53 20.52
N PRO A 105 -1.32 0.88 21.63
CA PRO A 105 -1.06 1.55 22.92
C PRO A 105 -0.08 2.73 22.80
N LYS A 106 -0.42 3.84 23.48
CA LYS A 106 0.28 5.14 23.43
C LYS A 106 1.79 5.05 23.66
N ARG A 107 2.28 4.01 24.34
CA ARG A 107 3.71 3.79 24.66
C ARG A 107 4.56 3.36 23.46
N ALA A 108 3.96 2.86 22.38
CA ALA A 108 4.67 2.44 21.17
C ALA A 108 4.59 3.48 20.03
N LYS A 109 4.22 4.73 20.34
CA LYS A 109 4.02 5.79 19.33
C LYS A 109 5.30 6.42 18.79
N GLU A 110 6.46 6.07 19.31
CA GLU A 110 7.68 6.83 19.01
C GLU A 110 8.25 6.59 17.60
N ASP A 111 7.90 5.51 16.89
CA ASP A 111 8.46 5.19 15.56
C ASP A 111 7.43 5.06 14.42
N VAL A 112 6.14 5.28 14.67
CA VAL A 112 5.10 4.95 13.67
C VAL A 112 4.77 6.16 12.78
N GLY A 113 5.75 6.57 11.97
CA GLY A 113 5.57 7.44 10.82
C GLY A 113 4.95 8.83 11.08
N PRO A 114 5.10 9.76 10.11
CA PRO A 114 4.42 11.06 10.14
C PRO A 114 2.89 10.92 10.20
N ALA A 115 2.24 11.71 11.06
CA ALA A 115 0.79 11.77 11.18
C ALA A 115 0.13 12.21 9.86
N GLY A 116 -0.90 11.48 9.42
CA GLY A 116 -1.73 11.87 8.28
C GLY A 116 -2.78 12.91 8.67
N THR A 117 -3.28 13.63 7.67
CA THR A 117 -4.40 14.56 7.84
C THR A 117 -5.70 13.79 7.70
N ALA A 118 -6.43 13.60 8.80
CA ALA A 118 -7.77 13.04 8.76
C ALA A 118 -8.75 14.06 8.15
N GLY A 119 -9.65 13.58 7.30
CA GLY A 119 -10.67 14.40 6.68
C GLY A 119 -11.90 13.58 6.32
N SER A 120 -12.97 14.28 5.97
CA SER A 120 -14.16 13.70 5.38
C SER A 120 -14.71 14.63 4.32
N GLY A 121 -15.23 14.06 3.23
CA GLY A 121 -15.77 14.85 2.13
C GLY A 121 -15.60 14.15 0.79
N ASP A 122 -15.70 14.94 -0.28
CA ASP A 122 -15.65 14.43 -1.65
C ASP A 122 -14.24 13.94 -2.02
N LEU A 123 -14.10 12.60 -2.07
CA LEU A 123 -12.85 11.95 -2.46
C LEU A 123 -12.43 12.32 -3.89
N ALA A 124 -13.38 12.62 -4.80
CA ALA A 124 -13.06 12.99 -6.18
C ALA A 124 -12.32 14.33 -6.23
N VAL A 125 -12.75 15.30 -5.41
CA VAL A 125 -12.08 16.60 -5.27
C VAL A 125 -10.68 16.40 -4.74
N LEU A 126 -10.51 15.63 -3.65
CA LEU A 126 -9.18 15.39 -3.07
C LEU A 126 -8.23 14.72 -4.07
N VAL A 127 -8.69 13.69 -4.78
CA VAL A 127 -7.86 13.01 -5.79
C VAL A 127 -7.53 13.97 -6.95
N THR A 128 -8.50 14.76 -7.42
CA THR A 128 -8.30 15.75 -8.48
C THR A 128 -7.24 16.77 -8.08
N ASP A 129 -7.30 17.25 -6.82
CA ASP A 129 -6.31 18.19 -6.28
C ASP A 129 -4.92 17.55 -6.23
N CYS A 130 -4.80 16.31 -5.74
CA CYS A 130 -3.52 15.58 -5.70
C CYS A 130 -2.93 15.40 -7.12
N VAL A 131 -3.76 14.99 -8.07
CA VAL A 131 -3.39 14.84 -9.48
C VAL A 131 -2.91 16.17 -10.07
N THR A 132 -3.69 17.24 -9.87
CA THR A 132 -3.42 18.57 -10.43
C THR A 132 -2.15 19.18 -9.82
N ASN A 133 -1.94 19.01 -8.52
CA ASN A 133 -0.75 19.47 -7.78
C ASN A 133 0.53 18.74 -8.21
N ARG A 134 0.41 17.56 -8.84
CA ARG A 134 1.53 16.78 -9.38
C ARG A 134 1.72 16.91 -10.89
N GLY A 135 1.02 17.84 -11.55
CA GLY A 135 1.19 18.05 -13.00
C GLY A 135 0.25 17.24 -13.88
N GLY A 136 -0.58 16.38 -13.30
CA GLY A 136 -1.55 15.62 -14.06
C GLY A 136 -2.78 16.42 -14.45
N HIS A 137 -3.51 15.89 -15.42
CA HIS A 137 -4.83 16.38 -15.80
C HIS A 137 -5.89 15.42 -15.25
N ALA A 138 -6.80 15.95 -14.44
CA ALA A 138 -7.98 15.27 -13.95
C ALA A 138 -9.19 16.19 -14.14
N MET A 139 -10.34 15.62 -14.49
CA MET A 139 -11.60 16.35 -14.56
C MET A 139 -12.39 16.15 -13.27
N ALA A 140 -12.72 17.25 -12.59
CA ALA A 140 -13.63 17.20 -11.45
C ALA A 140 -15.03 16.82 -11.95
N THR A 141 -15.47 15.60 -11.66
CA THR A 141 -16.80 15.10 -12.02
C THR A 141 -17.83 15.57 -10.99
N LYS A 142 -18.94 16.16 -11.48
CA LYS A 142 -20.03 16.71 -10.64
C LYS A 142 -20.97 15.66 -10.02
N THR A 143 -20.76 14.37 -10.26
CA THR A 143 -21.87 13.40 -10.22
C THR A 143 -21.75 12.29 -9.17
N LEU A 144 -20.59 12.11 -8.54
CA LEU A 144 -20.40 11.07 -7.51
C LEU A 144 -19.50 11.60 -6.39
N ALA A 145 -20.08 12.42 -5.52
CA ALA A 145 -19.46 12.75 -4.25
C ALA A 145 -19.49 11.50 -3.36
N VAL A 146 -18.41 10.71 -3.39
CA VAL A 146 -18.25 9.61 -2.44
C VAL A 146 -17.73 10.23 -1.15
N SER A 147 -18.66 10.69 -0.31
CA SER A 147 -18.35 11.27 0.99
C SER A 147 -17.86 10.17 1.92
N LEU A 148 -16.55 10.10 2.11
CA LEU A 148 -15.89 9.08 2.92
C LEU A 148 -15.00 9.75 3.96
N ALA A 149 -14.83 9.08 5.09
CA ALA A 149 -13.73 9.38 5.99
C ALA A 149 -12.44 8.85 5.38
N TRP A 150 -11.41 9.70 5.35
CA TRP A 150 -10.11 9.36 4.79
C TRP A 150 -8.98 9.92 5.63
N VAL A 151 -7.79 9.34 5.49
CA VAL A 151 -6.55 9.86 6.03
C VAL A 151 -5.58 10.11 4.89
N PHE A 152 -5.10 11.35 4.80
CA PHE A 152 -4.25 11.82 3.71
C PHE A 152 -2.81 12.00 4.16
N TYR A 153 -1.88 11.49 3.36
CA TYR A 153 -0.45 11.58 3.57
C TYR A 153 0.21 12.16 2.33
N SER A 154 0.71 13.41 2.43
CA SER A 154 1.44 14.04 1.33
C SER A 154 2.94 13.96 1.53
N ARG A 155 3.66 13.44 0.53
CA ARG A 155 5.13 13.40 0.46
C ARG A 155 5.61 14.01 -0.84
N GLU A 156 6.90 14.24 -0.95
CA GLU A 156 7.50 14.80 -2.15
C GLU A 156 7.16 14.00 -3.43
N SER A 157 7.27 12.66 -3.36
CA SER A 157 7.13 11.77 -4.51
C SER A 157 5.77 11.06 -4.63
N ALA A 158 4.93 11.10 -3.60
CA ALA A 158 3.59 10.51 -3.64
C ALA A 158 2.63 11.14 -2.63
N ASP A 159 1.36 11.17 -3.00
CA ASP A 159 0.23 11.42 -2.12
C ASP A 159 -0.50 10.11 -1.89
N VAL A 160 -0.79 9.76 -0.63
CA VAL A 160 -1.50 8.52 -0.28
C VAL A 160 -2.75 8.87 0.51
N ILE A 161 -3.88 8.37 0.05
CA ILE A 161 -5.18 8.50 0.69
C ILE A 161 -5.61 7.11 1.13
N VAL A 162 -5.82 6.96 2.44
CA VAL A 162 -6.33 5.74 3.06
C VAL A 162 -7.82 5.93 3.34
N VAL A 163 -8.65 5.06 2.78
CA VAL A 163 -10.10 5.03 2.98
C VAL A 163 -10.45 3.79 3.79
N ALA A 164 -11.24 3.98 4.86
CA ALA A 164 -11.64 2.87 5.71
C ALA A 164 -12.62 1.92 4.99
N GLY A 165 -12.36 0.62 5.09
CA GLY A 165 -13.20 -0.44 4.54
C GLY A 165 -13.10 -0.60 3.03
N ASP A 166 -13.73 -1.67 2.52
CA ASP A 166 -13.67 -2.03 1.11
C ASP A 166 -14.55 -1.10 0.29
N GLN A 167 -13.95 -0.01 -0.14
CA GLN A 167 -14.54 0.94 -1.08
C GLN A 167 -13.98 0.75 -2.48
N PHE A 168 -13.30 -0.36 -2.76
CA PHE A 168 -12.48 -0.54 -3.95
C PHE A 168 -13.29 -0.30 -5.23
N ALA A 169 -14.44 -0.96 -5.38
CA ALA A 169 -15.28 -0.81 -6.57
C ALA A 169 -15.88 0.60 -6.72
N GLY A 170 -16.22 1.25 -5.61
CA GLY A 170 -16.75 2.62 -5.61
C GLY A 170 -15.69 3.63 -6.01
N VAL A 171 -14.51 3.53 -5.42
CA VAL A 171 -13.36 4.39 -5.73
C VAL A 171 -12.84 4.14 -7.14
N GLN A 172 -12.84 2.89 -7.62
CA GLN A 172 -12.51 2.58 -9.02
C GLN A 172 -13.40 3.36 -10.00
N ARG A 173 -14.73 3.33 -9.82
CA ARG A 173 -15.66 4.05 -10.70
C ARG A 173 -15.42 5.56 -10.65
N LEU A 174 -15.12 6.09 -9.47
CA LEU A 174 -14.77 7.50 -9.29
C LEU A 174 -13.47 7.84 -10.04
N LEU A 175 -12.43 7.01 -9.91
CA LEU A 175 -11.16 7.22 -10.62
C LEU A 175 -11.31 7.11 -12.13
N GLU A 176 -12.14 6.20 -12.64
CA GLU A 176 -12.44 6.09 -14.07
C GLU A 176 -13.11 7.35 -14.62
N GLN A 177 -13.96 7.99 -13.82
CA GLN A 177 -14.62 9.25 -14.16
C GLN A 177 -13.67 10.45 -14.09
N THR A 178 -12.78 10.49 -13.10
CA THR A 178 -11.89 11.62 -12.83
C THR A 178 -10.61 11.59 -13.68
N CYS A 179 -10.02 10.42 -13.84
CA CYS A 179 -8.71 10.21 -14.48
C CYS A 179 -8.80 9.52 -15.85
N GLY A 180 -9.98 9.02 -16.24
CA GLY A 180 -10.17 8.22 -17.45
C GLY A 180 -9.98 6.72 -17.20
N ALA A 181 -10.08 5.92 -18.27
CA ALA A 181 -10.00 4.46 -18.18
C ALA A 181 -8.67 3.98 -17.58
N ALA A 182 -8.72 2.85 -16.86
CA ALA A 182 -7.54 2.20 -16.32
C ALA A 182 -6.54 1.83 -17.42
N ASP A 183 -5.25 2.00 -17.13
CA ASP A 183 -4.20 1.62 -18.06
C ASP A 183 -4.06 0.09 -18.09
N SER A 184 -4.61 -0.51 -19.14
CA SER A 184 -4.57 -1.96 -19.35
C SER A 184 -3.15 -2.53 -19.55
N THR A 185 -2.17 -1.69 -19.87
CA THR A 185 -0.77 -2.07 -20.13
C THR A 185 0.09 -2.08 -18.86
N ILE A 186 -0.25 -1.26 -17.86
CA ILE A 186 0.45 -1.19 -16.57
C ILE A 186 -0.31 -2.05 -15.55
N ARG A 187 -0.16 -3.38 -15.67
CA ARG A 187 -0.66 -4.33 -14.68
C ARG A 187 0.42 -4.59 -13.63
N SER A 188 0.05 -4.51 -12.36
CA SER A 188 0.92 -4.97 -11.27
C SER A 188 1.23 -6.45 -11.46
N ALA A 189 2.48 -6.82 -11.22
CA ALA A 189 2.91 -8.21 -11.18
C ALA A 189 2.48 -8.94 -9.89
N SER A 190 1.79 -8.28 -8.96
CA SER A 190 1.46 -8.86 -7.65
C SER A 190 0.36 -9.92 -7.77
N SER A 191 0.76 -11.18 -7.65
CA SER A 191 -0.10 -12.35 -7.50
C SER A 191 -0.41 -12.67 -6.03
N VAL A 192 -0.30 -11.71 -5.11
CA VAL A 192 -0.15 -11.98 -3.67
C VAL A 192 -1.26 -11.31 -2.86
N GLY A 193 -2.26 -12.10 -2.47
CA GLY A 193 -3.36 -11.70 -1.59
C GLY A 193 -4.62 -11.24 -2.34
N ASN A 194 -5.73 -11.04 -1.61
CA ASN A 194 -6.98 -10.47 -2.14
C ASN A 194 -6.83 -8.99 -2.58
N GLY A 195 -5.64 -8.41 -2.46
CA GLY A 195 -5.35 -7.06 -2.88
C GLY A 195 -5.47 -6.91 -4.40
N ARG A 196 -6.25 -5.93 -4.83
CA ARG A 196 -6.41 -5.57 -6.24
C ARG A 196 -5.69 -4.26 -6.46
N SER A 197 -4.86 -4.16 -7.48
CA SER A 197 -4.17 -2.93 -7.85
C SER A 197 -4.61 -2.48 -9.24
N ILE A 198 -5.01 -1.22 -9.41
CA ILE A 198 -5.35 -0.64 -10.72
C ILE A 198 -4.62 0.68 -10.89
N THR A 199 -4.06 0.90 -12.08
CA THR A 199 -3.36 2.14 -12.42
C THR A 199 -4.20 2.97 -13.39
N TYR A 200 -4.27 4.27 -13.15
CA TYR A 200 -4.86 5.27 -14.04
C TYR A 200 -3.80 6.32 -14.32
N GLY A 201 -3.65 6.78 -15.56
CA GLY A 201 -2.68 7.84 -15.83
C GLY A 201 -2.70 8.37 -17.26
N PRO A 202 -2.66 9.71 -17.44
CA PRO A 202 -2.01 10.31 -18.60
C PRO A 202 -0.47 10.27 -18.43
N GLN A 203 0.28 10.41 -19.53
CA GLN A 203 1.73 10.11 -19.70
C GLN A 203 2.76 10.64 -18.66
N GLN A 204 2.38 11.37 -17.60
CA GLN A 204 3.30 12.01 -16.64
C GLN A 204 2.98 11.79 -15.15
N ILE A 205 1.85 11.17 -14.79
CA ILE A 205 1.49 10.83 -13.40
C ILE A 205 0.82 9.46 -13.31
N GLY A 206 0.89 8.82 -12.14
CA GLY A 206 0.27 7.52 -11.90
C GLY A 206 -0.67 7.60 -10.71
N VAL A 207 -1.92 7.20 -10.89
CA VAL A 207 -2.88 7.00 -9.79
C VAL A 207 -3.07 5.51 -9.61
N MET A 208 -2.66 4.98 -8.46
CA MET A 208 -2.79 3.57 -8.12
C MET A 208 -3.89 3.39 -7.08
N LEU A 209 -4.84 2.52 -7.37
CA LEU A 209 -5.87 2.08 -6.43
C LEU A 209 -5.52 0.69 -5.93
N ASN A 210 -5.39 0.51 -4.62
CA ASN A 210 -5.07 -0.76 -3.97
C ASN A 210 -6.11 -1.12 -2.90
N LEU A 211 -6.27 -2.41 -2.63
CA LEU A 211 -6.99 -2.93 -1.47
C LEU A 211 -6.00 -3.73 -0.61
N THR A 212 -5.90 -3.42 0.68
CA THR A 212 -5.08 -4.21 1.62
C THR A 212 -5.67 -5.60 1.82
N ALA A 213 -4.85 -6.63 2.00
CA ALA A 213 -5.34 -8.00 2.09
C ALA A 213 -6.08 -8.29 3.41
N ASP A 214 -5.59 -7.71 4.52
CA ASP A 214 -6.06 -8.07 5.86
C ASP A 214 -6.84 -6.95 6.57
N SER A 215 -6.57 -5.67 6.26
CA SER A 215 -7.34 -4.54 6.83
C SER A 215 -8.57 -4.14 6.02
N TRP A 216 -8.69 -4.65 4.79
CA TRP A 216 -9.75 -4.27 3.84
C TRP A 216 -9.86 -2.75 3.67
N GLU A 217 -8.77 -2.00 3.81
CA GLU A 217 -8.70 -0.57 3.54
C GLU A 217 -8.39 -0.32 2.07
N THR A 218 -9.11 0.63 1.48
CA THR A 218 -8.89 1.08 0.10
C THR A 218 -7.83 2.19 0.10
N ILE A 219 -6.76 1.99 -0.66
CA ILE A 219 -5.61 2.90 -0.74
C ILE A 219 -5.57 3.53 -2.12
N VAL A 220 -5.62 4.85 -2.19
CA VAL A 220 -5.36 5.61 -3.42
C VAL A 220 -4.00 6.25 -3.31
N THR A 221 -3.11 6.01 -4.26
CA THR A 221 -1.79 6.63 -4.30
C THR A 221 -1.63 7.41 -5.59
N VAL A 222 -1.31 8.70 -5.49
CA VAL A 222 -0.96 9.55 -6.64
C VAL A 222 0.55 9.75 -6.64
N VAL A 223 1.21 9.19 -7.64
CA VAL A 223 2.66 9.25 -7.86
C VAL A 223 2.97 10.24 -8.97
N GLY A 224 3.95 11.10 -8.71
CA GLY A 224 4.44 12.11 -9.65
C GLY A 224 5.30 13.12 -8.91
N LYS A 225 6.06 13.96 -9.61
CA LYS A 225 6.75 15.07 -8.96
C LYS A 225 5.73 16.15 -8.59
N ARG A 226 5.83 16.70 -7.38
CA ARG A 226 5.03 17.87 -7.00
C ARG A 226 5.42 19.06 -7.89
N LYS A 227 4.45 19.86 -8.32
CA LYS A 227 4.75 21.14 -8.99
C LYS A 227 5.58 22.02 -8.05
N PRO A 228 6.57 22.77 -8.58
CA PRO A 228 7.27 23.79 -7.81
C PRO A 228 6.31 24.89 -7.33
#